data_AF-A0A9P5BBI6-F1
#
_entry.id   AF-A0A9P5BBI6-F1
#
_cell.length_a   1.000
_cell.length_b   1.000
_cell.length_c   1.000
_cell.angle_alpha   90.00
_cell.angle_beta   90.00
_cell.angle_gamma   90.00
#
_symmetry.space_group_name_H-M   'P 1'
#
loop_
_entity.id
_entity.type
_entity.pdbx_description
1 polymer ?
#
loop_
_entity_poly.entity_id
_entity_poly.type
_entity_poly.pdbx_seq_one_letter_code
_entity_poly.pdbx_strand_id
1 'polypeptide(L)'
;MEGTQNTPYVQVVLIRHAEAISNVLTDEDGIGGCELTMSQLQAVSKHLSQNTEPDMKVKCGDFLPDGLTQFGMCQVRDFVQLAIKEGRIPNVYYVACSLLSRAIQTAQLLMDGLDMVDDGGILCHPGLNELTGWPQDHEACTDDKGYRRYILLSGGNTDPGKIVKEEIINTTGCALFDGSSLGRPSTLPLEAPSKEAIKERVQDARHWLQELAAQALKKHQEAQRPGPARIVVITHGGHQQFLTENRYCNYTVSPGHSGLKWAGSSAQRNLDVNLYRFDKHRLVELPYDLEISRLFGKHYRCMERERMTREWPKNEVQEADHMEFIRSSFEETAQLDKEVVDSVFSWVGVDHFLKSIAGTQNP
;
A
#
# COMPACT_ATOMS: atom_id res chain seq x y z
N MET A 1 -10.83 -13.23 -40.69
CA MET A 1 -11.15 -12.52 -39.44
C MET A 1 -11.72 -13.55 -38.49
N GLU A 2 -10.83 -14.21 -37.74
CA GLU A 2 -11.24 -15.13 -36.68
C GLU A 2 -11.82 -14.30 -35.55
N GLY A 3 -13.10 -14.53 -35.25
CA GLY A 3 -13.75 -13.93 -34.09
C GLY A 3 -13.05 -14.41 -32.84
N THR A 4 -12.43 -13.50 -32.10
CA THR A 4 -12.01 -13.75 -30.72
C THR A 4 -13.26 -14.13 -29.95
N GLN A 5 -13.46 -15.43 -29.74
CA GLN A 5 -14.36 -15.93 -28.70
C GLN A 5 -13.93 -15.27 -27.40
N ASN A 6 -14.77 -14.39 -26.87
CA ASN A 6 -14.53 -13.68 -25.63
C ASN A 6 -14.70 -14.68 -24.48
N THR A 7 -13.65 -15.45 -24.19
CA THR A 7 -13.63 -16.34 -23.03
C THR A 7 -13.94 -15.50 -21.79
N PRO A 8 -14.98 -15.84 -21.00
CA PRO A 8 -15.30 -15.10 -19.78
C PRO A 8 -14.09 -15.02 -18.86
N TYR A 9 -13.83 -13.84 -18.30
CA TYR A 9 -12.71 -13.59 -17.41
C TYR A 9 -13.13 -12.65 -16.26
N VAL A 10 -12.35 -12.65 -15.19
CA VAL A 10 -12.49 -11.70 -14.07
C VAL A 10 -11.58 -10.51 -14.30
N GLN A 11 -12.11 -9.31 -14.10
CA GLN A 11 -11.30 -8.10 -14.03
C GLN A 11 -10.67 -7.99 -12.64
N VAL A 12 -9.34 -8.05 -12.60
CA VAL A 12 -8.54 -7.76 -11.42
C VAL A 12 -8.24 -6.26 -11.43
N VAL A 13 -8.89 -5.52 -10.53
CA VAL A 13 -8.73 -4.07 -10.38
C VAL A 13 -7.59 -3.82 -9.39
N LEU A 14 -6.38 -3.57 -9.89
CA LEU A 14 -5.25 -3.21 -9.04
C LEU A 14 -5.28 -1.71 -8.76
N ILE A 15 -5.26 -1.33 -7.49
CA ILE A 15 -5.26 0.06 -7.03
C ILE A 15 -4.08 0.27 -6.09
N ARG A 16 -3.23 1.26 -6.38
CA ARG A 16 -2.20 1.68 -5.41
C ARG A 16 -2.89 2.37 -4.23
N HIS A 17 -2.47 2.07 -3.00
CA HIS A 17 -2.99 2.76 -1.81
C HIS A 17 -2.94 4.31 -1.94
N ALA A 18 -3.84 5.01 -1.24
CA ALA A 18 -3.83 6.47 -1.18
C ALA A 18 -2.57 7.01 -0.49
N GLU A 19 -2.36 8.34 -0.52
CA GLU A 19 -1.17 8.92 0.11
C GLU A 19 -1.02 8.45 1.57
N ALA A 20 0.11 7.82 1.84
CA ALA A 20 0.48 7.33 3.15
C ALA A 20 1.56 8.20 3.78
N ILE A 21 1.79 8.03 5.08
CA ILE A 21 2.86 8.74 5.77
C ILE A 21 4.23 8.52 5.10
N SER A 22 4.52 7.33 4.54
CA SER A 22 5.74 7.04 3.75
C SER A 22 5.79 7.72 2.39
N ASN A 23 4.74 8.42 1.98
CA ASN A 23 4.79 9.26 0.78
C ASN A 23 5.11 10.72 1.12
N VAL A 24 5.21 11.06 2.41
CA VAL A 24 5.64 12.37 2.87
C VAL A 24 7.16 12.44 2.83
N LEU A 25 7.68 13.18 1.85
CA LEU A 25 9.06 13.61 1.76
C LEU A 25 9.08 15.11 1.52
N THR A 26 9.71 15.88 2.40
CA THR A 26 9.75 17.34 2.33
C THR A 26 11.18 17.87 2.37
N ASP A 27 11.38 19.08 1.84
CA ASP A 27 12.65 19.81 1.93
C ASP A 27 12.72 20.69 3.19
N GLU A 28 11.69 20.67 4.04
CA GLU A 28 11.58 21.51 5.23
C GLU A 28 12.36 20.92 6.43
N ASP A 29 12.69 21.78 7.39
CA ASP A 29 13.25 21.36 8.67
C ASP A 29 12.20 20.54 9.44
N GLY A 30 12.60 19.36 9.92
CA GLY A 30 11.70 18.45 10.63
C GLY A 30 12.43 17.19 11.07
N ILE A 31 11.71 16.30 11.76
CA ILE A 31 12.23 14.98 12.12
C ILE A 31 12.45 14.21 10.81
N GLY A 32 13.72 14.07 10.43
CA GLY A 32 14.17 13.26 9.29
C GLY A 32 14.16 11.77 9.62
N GLY A 33 14.16 10.94 8.58
CA GLY A 33 13.96 9.50 8.74
C GLY A 33 14.97 8.84 9.68
N CYS A 34 16.24 8.71 9.25
CA CYS A 34 17.32 8.15 10.07
C CYS A 34 17.73 9.03 11.28
N GLU A 35 17.08 10.18 11.45
CA GLU A 35 17.37 11.17 12.50
C GLU A 35 16.36 11.10 13.66
N LEU A 36 15.33 10.26 13.56
CA LEU A 36 14.35 10.05 14.62
C LEU A 36 15.02 9.46 15.87
N THR A 37 15.04 10.24 16.95
CA THR A 37 15.54 9.83 18.26
C THR A 37 14.41 9.47 19.22
N MET A 38 14.73 8.69 20.26
CA MET A 38 13.78 8.39 21.33
C MET A 38 13.24 9.64 22.02
N SER A 39 14.06 10.68 22.19
CA SER A 39 13.63 11.93 22.83
C SER A 39 12.60 12.68 21.99
N GLN A 40 12.78 12.71 20.67
CA GLN A 40 11.80 13.29 19.74
C GLN A 40 10.50 12.49 19.73
N LEU A 41 10.58 11.15 19.66
CA LEU A 41 9.39 10.29 19.69
C LEU A 41 8.62 10.44 21.02
N GLN A 42 9.33 10.55 22.15
CA GLN A 42 8.74 10.86 23.46
C GLN A 42 8.10 12.24 23.50
N ALA A 43 8.73 13.27 22.93
CA ALA A 43 8.19 14.62 22.88
C ALA A 43 6.87 14.65 22.09
N VAL A 44 6.87 14.09 20.87
CA VAL A 44 5.66 13.94 20.05
C VAL A 44 4.57 13.21 20.82
N SER A 45 4.89 12.07 21.42
CA SER A 45 3.92 11.25 22.14
C SER A 45 3.31 11.96 23.36
N LYS A 46 4.10 12.78 24.08
CA LYS A 46 3.62 13.59 25.21
C LYS A 46 2.63 14.68 24.77
N HIS A 47 2.90 15.34 23.66
CA HIS A 47 1.97 16.32 23.09
C HIS A 47 0.66 15.64 22.66
N LEU A 48 0.76 14.51 21.97
CA LEU A 48 -0.39 13.75 21.49
C LEU A 48 -1.25 13.17 22.62
N SER A 49 -0.65 12.65 23.70
CA SER A 49 -1.41 12.16 24.87
C SER A 49 -2.15 13.26 25.62
N GLN A 50 -1.74 14.53 25.44
CA GLN A 50 -2.42 15.71 25.95
C GLN A 50 -3.45 16.29 24.97
N ASN A 51 -3.74 15.59 23.86
CA ASN A 51 -4.59 16.07 22.76
C ASN A 51 -4.15 17.45 22.22
N THR A 52 -2.85 17.71 22.23
CA THR A 52 -2.27 18.96 21.73
C THR A 52 -1.49 18.65 20.46
N GLU A 53 -1.76 19.39 19.38
CA GLU A 53 -0.98 19.28 18.14
C GLU A 53 0.47 19.69 18.43
N PRO A 54 1.47 18.81 18.18
CA PRO A 54 2.86 19.18 18.34
C PRO A 54 3.23 20.25 17.31
N ASP A 55 3.95 21.29 17.72
CA ASP A 55 4.62 22.23 16.80
C ASP A 55 5.90 21.58 16.25
N MET A 56 5.73 20.40 15.63
CA MET A 56 6.80 19.58 15.06
C MET A 56 6.35 19.07 13.70
N LYS A 57 7.28 19.10 12.73
CA LYS A 57 7.10 18.53 11.41
C LYS A 57 7.95 17.30 11.22
N VAL A 58 7.47 16.41 10.37
CA VAL A 58 8.17 15.20 9.92
C VAL A 58 8.65 15.45 8.50
N LYS A 59 9.96 15.36 8.31
CA LYS A 59 10.56 15.54 6.99
C LYS A 59 10.38 14.30 6.11
N CYS A 60 10.46 13.11 6.73
CA CYS A 60 10.28 11.82 6.07
C CYS A 60 9.47 10.88 6.98
N GLY A 61 8.37 10.33 6.47
CA GLY A 61 7.49 9.44 7.23
C GLY A 61 7.94 7.97 7.28
N ASP A 62 9.08 7.63 6.68
CA ASP A 62 9.57 6.25 6.51
C ASP A 62 10.00 5.55 7.81
N PHE A 63 9.79 6.16 8.98
CA PHE A 63 10.17 5.58 10.26
C PHE A 63 9.09 5.82 11.33
N LEU A 64 7.85 6.04 10.88
CA LEU A 64 6.69 6.20 11.74
C LEU A 64 5.74 5.00 11.59
N PRO A 65 4.87 4.72 12.59
CA PRO A 65 3.89 3.65 12.48
C PRO A 65 2.96 3.87 11.28
N ASP A 66 2.75 2.84 10.44
CA ASP A 66 2.06 2.92 9.14
C ASP A 66 0.61 3.42 9.18
N GLY A 67 0.21 4.23 8.18
CA GLY A 67 -1.16 4.68 7.95
C GLY A 67 -1.29 5.73 6.82
N LEU A 68 -2.53 6.12 6.49
CA LEU A 68 -2.79 7.18 5.51
C LEU A 68 -2.57 8.57 6.11
N THR A 69 -2.16 9.53 5.28
CA THR A 69 -2.19 10.96 5.66
C THR A 69 -3.63 11.49 5.67
N GLN A 70 -3.83 12.67 6.25
CA GLN A 70 -5.12 13.37 6.18
C GLN A 70 -5.51 13.66 4.73
N PHE A 71 -4.54 14.09 3.91
CA PHE A 71 -4.74 14.29 2.49
C PHE A 71 -5.05 12.97 1.76
N GLY A 72 -4.35 11.87 2.06
CA GLY A 72 -4.65 10.55 1.53
C GLY A 72 -6.09 10.11 1.81
N MET A 73 -6.59 10.32 3.03
CA MET A 73 -8.00 10.07 3.35
C MET A 73 -8.95 10.93 2.50
N CYS A 74 -8.62 12.19 2.24
CA CYS A 74 -9.40 13.05 1.34
C CYS A 74 -9.37 12.53 -0.11
N GLN A 75 -8.22 12.06 -0.60
CA GLN A 75 -8.12 11.46 -1.94
C GLN A 75 -9.08 10.27 -2.10
N VAL A 76 -9.16 9.38 -1.10
CA VAL A 76 -10.09 8.23 -1.15
C VAL A 76 -11.54 8.71 -1.15
N ARG A 77 -11.88 9.69 -0.32
CA ARG A 77 -13.25 10.24 -0.28
C ARG A 77 -13.65 10.84 -1.63
N ASP A 78 -12.77 11.59 -2.28
CA ASP A 78 -13.01 12.14 -3.61
C ASP A 78 -13.21 11.03 -4.66
N PHE A 79 -12.41 9.97 -4.58
CA PHE A 79 -12.56 8.78 -5.44
C PHE A 79 -13.93 8.12 -5.24
N VAL A 80 -14.34 7.91 -3.99
CA VAL A 80 -15.64 7.29 -3.66
C VAL A 80 -16.80 8.16 -4.10
N GLN A 81 -16.71 9.48 -3.92
CA GLN A 81 -17.74 10.40 -4.39
C GLN A 81 -17.90 10.34 -5.91
N LEU A 82 -16.80 10.24 -6.65
CA LEU A 82 -16.84 10.02 -8.10
C LEU A 82 -17.53 8.69 -8.44
N ALA A 83 -17.15 7.60 -7.77
CA ALA A 83 -17.76 6.29 -8.00
C ALA A 83 -19.27 6.29 -7.69
N ILE A 84 -19.70 6.93 -6.59
CA ILE A 84 -21.13 7.05 -6.26
C ILE A 84 -21.88 7.84 -7.33
N LYS A 85 -21.28 8.92 -7.84
CA LYS A 85 -21.90 9.77 -8.87
C LYS A 85 -22.04 9.07 -10.22
N GLU A 86 -21.00 8.36 -10.65
CA GLU A 86 -20.96 7.69 -11.97
C GLU A 86 -21.60 6.29 -11.94
N GLY A 87 -22.00 5.82 -10.75
CA GLY A 87 -22.47 4.47 -10.49
C GLY A 87 -21.35 3.64 -9.89
N ARG A 88 -21.56 3.15 -8.67
CA ARG A 88 -20.59 2.34 -7.90
C ARG A 88 -19.97 1.25 -8.77
N ILE A 89 -18.73 0.85 -8.44
CA ILE A 89 -18.00 -0.17 -9.20
C ILE A 89 -18.77 -1.51 -9.09
N PRO A 90 -19.35 -2.05 -10.19
CA PRO A 90 -20.28 -3.16 -10.09
C PRO A 90 -19.59 -4.51 -10.02
N ASN A 91 -20.34 -5.52 -9.57
CA ASN A 91 -19.95 -6.93 -9.57
C ASN A 91 -18.63 -7.23 -8.82
N VAL A 92 -18.40 -6.57 -7.68
CA VAL A 92 -17.19 -6.82 -6.88
C VAL A 92 -17.44 -8.00 -5.95
N TYR A 93 -16.67 -9.07 -6.12
CA TYR A 93 -16.80 -10.29 -5.31
C TYR A 93 -15.88 -10.29 -4.09
N TYR A 94 -14.69 -9.70 -4.25
CA TYR A 94 -13.65 -9.72 -3.23
C TYR A 94 -12.91 -8.39 -3.24
N VAL A 95 -12.57 -7.93 -2.03
CA VAL A 95 -11.59 -6.88 -1.81
C VAL A 95 -10.39 -7.53 -1.12
N ALA A 96 -9.24 -7.49 -1.79
CA ALA A 96 -7.98 -8.02 -1.31
C ALA A 96 -7.01 -6.86 -1.03
N CYS A 97 -6.14 -7.01 -0.05
CA CYS A 97 -5.05 -6.06 0.17
C CYS A 97 -3.82 -6.69 0.83
N SER A 98 -2.76 -5.90 0.93
CA SER A 98 -1.63 -6.22 1.83
C SER A 98 -2.03 -6.13 3.31
N LEU A 99 -1.20 -6.62 4.22
CA LEU A 99 -1.39 -6.45 5.66
C LEU A 99 -1.01 -5.05 6.17
N LEU A 100 -0.52 -4.15 5.31
CA LEU A 100 -0.10 -2.81 5.73
C LEU A 100 -1.32 -1.91 5.99
N SER A 101 -1.26 -1.17 7.09
CA SER A 101 -2.33 -0.29 7.59
C SER A 101 -2.84 0.66 6.53
N ARG A 102 -1.96 1.28 5.72
CA ARG A 102 -2.35 2.18 4.63
C ARG A 102 -3.19 1.51 3.54
N ALA A 103 -2.91 0.23 3.24
CA ALA A 103 -3.66 -0.52 2.24
C ALA A 103 -5.02 -0.97 2.80
N ILE A 104 -5.05 -1.44 4.05
CA ILE A 104 -6.30 -1.78 4.76
C ILE A 104 -7.20 -0.55 4.86
N GLN A 105 -6.68 0.57 5.33
CA GLN A 105 -7.43 1.81 5.49
C GLN A 105 -7.95 2.34 4.13
N THR A 106 -7.13 2.24 3.07
CA THR A 106 -7.59 2.56 1.70
C THR A 106 -8.74 1.63 1.28
N ALA A 107 -8.59 0.31 1.47
CA ALA A 107 -9.63 -0.67 1.14
C ALA A 107 -10.94 -0.39 1.88
N GLN A 108 -10.87 -0.14 3.19
CA GLN A 108 -12.02 0.19 4.05
C GLN A 108 -12.75 1.43 3.57
N LEU A 109 -12.01 2.50 3.30
CA LEU A 109 -12.59 3.76 2.82
C LEU A 109 -13.18 3.62 1.42
N LEU A 110 -12.65 2.73 0.57
CA LEU A 110 -13.17 2.48 -0.78
C LEU A 110 -14.47 1.67 -0.79
N MET A 111 -14.79 0.91 0.26
CA MET A 111 -15.95 0.00 0.29
C MET A 111 -17.26 0.66 -0.13
N ASP A 112 -17.50 1.92 0.27
CA ASP A 112 -18.72 2.66 -0.07
C ASP A 112 -18.87 2.97 -1.58
N GLY A 113 -17.75 2.94 -2.32
CA GLY A 113 -17.70 3.11 -3.77
C GLY A 113 -17.86 1.80 -4.55
N LEU A 114 -17.92 0.65 -3.87
CA LEU A 114 -18.03 -0.68 -4.45
C LEU A 114 -19.47 -1.19 -4.33
N ASP A 115 -19.97 -1.82 -5.39
CA ASP A 115 -21.19 -2.60 -5.35
C ASP A 115 -20.81 -4.08 -5.19
N MET A 116 -20.68 -4.44 -3.92
CA MET A 116 -20.29 -5.77 -3.47
C MET A 116 -21.40 -6.77 -3.75
N VAL A 117 -21.01 -7.92 -4.27
CA VAL A 117 -21.94 -9.01 -4.59
C VAL A 117 -22.41 -9.76 -3.35
N ASP A 118 -21.50 -9.93 -2.40
CA ASP A 118 -21.72 -10.57 -1.10
C ASP A 118 -21.25 -9.58 -0.02
N ASP A 119 -21.72 -9.68 1.23
CA ASP A 119 -21.28 -8.85 2.37
C ASP A 119 -19.83 -9.16 2.84
N GLY A 120 -18.97 -9.60 1.92
CA GLY A 120 -17.60 -10.01 2.18
C GLY A 120 -16.76 -8.86 2.76
N GLY A 121 -15.96 -9.20 3.76
CA GLY A 121 -14.93 -8.32 4.32
C GLY A 121 -13.70 -8.19 3.43
N ILE A 122 -12.64 -7.62 4.00
CA ILE A 122 -11.35 -7.40 3.32
C ILE A 122 -10.42 -8.58 3.63
N LEU A 123 -9.86 -9.20 2.59
CA LEU A 123 -8.91 -10.31 2.72
C LEU A 123 -7.47 -9.82 2.55
N CYS A 124 -6.60 -10.14 3.50
CA CYS A 124 -5.23 -9.66 3.54
C CYS A 124 -4.24 -10.79 3.24
N HIS A 125 -3.24 -10.53 2.39
CA HIS A 125 -2.22 -11.53 2.04
C HIS A 125 -0.79 -10.95 2.17
N PRO A 126 0.14 -11.62 2.87
CA PRO A 126 1.49 -11.07 3.13
C PRO A 126 2.34 -10.97 1.88
N GLY A 127 2.10 -11.86 0.91
CA GLY A 127 2.66 -11.75 -0.44
C GLY A 127 2.13 -10.57 -1.25
N LEU A 128 1.36 -9.63 -0.68
CA LEU A 128 1.01 -8.33 -1.28
C LEU A 128 1.66 -7.13 -0.58
N ASN A 129 2.46 -7.35 0.47
CA ASN A 129 3.15 -6.27 1.19
C ASN A 129 4.23 -5.61 0.34
N GLU A 130 4.55 -4.36 0.66
CA GLU A 130 5.74 -3.71 0.15
C GLU A 130 7.01 -4.47 0.60
N LEU A 131 8.08 -4.36 -0.18
CA LEU A 131 9.27 -5.20 -0.04
C LEU A 131 10.47 -4.50 0.60
N THR A 132 10.34 -3.22 0.94
CA THR A 132 11.35 -2.42 1.64
C THR A 132 11.45 -2.80 3.12
N GLY A 133 12.58 -2.44 3.73
CA GLY A 133 12.90 -2.73 5.13
C GLY A 133 12.56 -1.61 6.11
N TRP A 134 11.91 -0.54 5.65
CA TRP A 134 11.53 0.57 6.49
C TRP A 134 10.38 0.20 7.44
N PRO A 135 10.34 0.71 8.68
CA PRO A 135 9.37 0.30 9.68
C PRO A 135 7.89 0.26 9.26
N GLN A 136 7.40 1.23 8.50
CA GLN A 136 6.01 1.22 8.02
C GLN A 136 5.70 0.16 6.95
N ASP A 137 6.71 -0.45 6.35
CA ASP A 137 6.54 -1.48 5.32
C ASP A 137 6.40 -2.88 5.91
N HIS A 138 6.33 -2.95 7.25
CA HIS A 138 5.96 -4.15 7.98
C HIS A 138 4.58 -3.99 8.61
N GLU A 139 3.98 -5.14 8.95
CA GLU A 139 2.66 -5.16 9.56
C GLU A 139 2.68 -4.44 10.92
N ALA A 140 1.71 -3.53 11.12
CA ALA A 140 1.54 -2.83 12.38
C ALA A 140 0.93 -3.75 13.46
N CYS A 141 1.27 -3.48 14.72
CA CYS A 141 0.65 -4.17 15.85
C CYS A 141 -0.85 -3.89 15.93
N THR A 142 -1.65 -4.95 16.01
CA THR A 142 -3.08 -4.88 16.29
C THR A 142 -3.30 -5.18 17.79
N ASP A 143 -4.04 -4.32 18.49
CA ASP A 143 -4.37 -4.53 19.89
C ASP A 143 -5.45 -5.62 20.09
N ASP A 144 -5.74 -5.95 21.35
CA ASP A 144 -6.72 -6.96 21.76
C ASP A 144 -8.15 -6.65 21.30
N LYS A 145 -8.43 -5.41 20.89
CA LYS A 145 -9.73 -4.94 20.39
C LYS A 145 -9.79 -4.85 18.87
N GLY A 146 -8.72 -5.23 18.16
CA GLY A 146 -8.67 -5.14 16.71
C GLY A 146 -8.36 -3.72 16.21
N TYR A 147 -7.68 -2.89 17.01
CA TYR A 147 -7.25 -1.56 16.58
C TYR A 147 -5.75 -1.53 16.27
N ARG A 148 -5.43 -0.83 15.18
CA ARG A 148 -4.08 -0.35 14.90
C ARG A 148 -4.05 1.15 15.14
N ARG A 149 -2.93 1.67 15.61
CA ARG A 149 -2.76 3.10 15.90
C ARG A 149 -1.54 3.63 15.19
N TYR A 150 -1.59 4.89 14.78
CA TYR A 150 -0.48 5.54 14.11
C TYR A 150 -0.51 7.06 14.31
N ILE A 151 0.62 7.71 14.01
CA ILE A 151 0.74 9.17 14.07
C ILE A 151 0.29 9.74 12.72
N LEU A 152 -0.84 10.44 12.72
CA LEU A 152 -1.42 11.04 11.52
C LEU A 152 -0.64 12.28 11.10
N LEU A 153 -0.25 12.32 9.83
CA LEU A 153 0.33 13.49 9.18
C LEU A 153 -0.69 14.16 8.25
N SER A 154 -0.57 15.47 8.05
CA SER A 154 -1.38 16.27 7.13
C SER A 154 -1.33 15.79 5.67
N GLY A 155 -0.13 15.58 5.13
CA GLY A 155 0.09 15.22 3.72
C GLY A 155 -0.19 16.35 2.71
N GLY A 156 -0.16 16.03 1.42
CA GLY A 156 -0.42 16.97 0.32
C GLY A 156 0.63 18.08 0.16
N ASN A 157 0.24 19.22 -0.43
CA ASN A 157 1.18 20.29 -0.81
C ASN A 157 1.17 21.53 0.10
N THR A 158 0.19 21.66 1.00
CA THR A 158 -0.01 22.91 1.76
C THR A 158 0.84 22.97 3.02
N ASP A 159 0.93 21.87 3.76
CA ASP A 159 1.72 21.77 4.99
C ASP A 159 2.17 20.33 5.24
N PRO A 160 2.88 19.70 4.28
CA PRO A 160 3.22 18.29 4.36
C PRO A 160 4.05 17.98 5.62
N GLY A 161 3.81 16.83 6.23
CA GLY A 161 4.58 16.37 7.39
C GLY A 161 4.19 16.96 8.74
N LYS A 162 3.24 17.91 8.79
CA LYS A 162 2.68 18.36 10.07
C LYS A 162 2.01 17.19 10.81
N ILE A 163 2.37 17.01 12.07
CA ILE A 163 1.73 16.03 12.96
C ILE A 163 0.36 16.56 13.40
N VAL A 164 -0.69 15.76 13.20
CA VAL A 164 -2.08 16.16 13.47
C VAL A 164 -2.56 15.54 14.79
N LYS A 165 -2.57 14.21 14.88
CA LYS A 165 -3.06 13.46 16.04
C LYS A 165 -2.57 12.02 16.00
N GLU A 166 -2.85 11.25 17.04
CA GLU A 166 -2.94 9.80 16.88
C GLU A 166 -4.24 9.43 16.16
N GLU A 167 -4.15 8.53 15.19
CA GLU A 167 -5.30 8.01 14.45
C GLU A 167 -5.45 6.50 14.68
N ILE A 168 -6.69 6.04 14.61
CA ILE A 168 -7.08 4.67 14.89
C ILE A 168 -7.65 4.02 13.63
N ILE A 169 -7.19 2.80 13.33
CA ILE A 169 -7.76 1.95 12.28
C ILE A 169 -8.43 0.76 12.95
N ASN A 170 -9.74 0.60 12.72
CA ASN A 170 -10.50 -0.56 13.19
C ASN A 170 -10.39 -1.68 12.16
N THR A 171 -9.74 -2.80 12.49
CA THR A 171 -9.57 -3.93 11.57
C THR A 171 -10.71 -4.95 11.64
N THR A 172 -11.83 -4.62 12.28
CA THR A 172 -13.04 -5.45 12.26
C THR A 172 -13.51 -5.64 10.82
N GLY A 173 -13.77 -6.89 10.42
CA GLY A 173 -14.13 -7.24 9.04
C GLY A 173 -12.92 -7.43 8.10
N CYS A 174 -11.70 -7.34 8.62
CA CYS A 174 -10.48 -7.76 7.91
C CYS A 174 -10.06 -9.16 8.38
N ALA A 175 -9.66 -10.03 7.46
CA ALA A 175 -9.14 -11.36 7.75
C ALA A 175 -7.90 -11.64 6.90
N LEU A 176 -7.06 -12.56 7.35
CA LEU A 176 -6.00 -13.14 6.54
C LEU A 176 -6.58 -14.02 5.43
N PHE A 177 -5.76 -14.29 4.41
CA PHE A 177 -6.12 -15.08 3.24
C PHE A 177 -6.63 -16.50 3.57
N ASP A 178 -6.27 -17.03 4.75
CA ASP A 178 -6.72 -18.31 5.29
C ASP A 178 -7.98 -18.21 6.18
N GLY A 179 -8.53 -17.00 6.34
CA GLY A 179 -9.70 -16.70 7.15
C GLY A 179 -9.40 -16.43 8.63
N SER A 180 -8.14 -16.50 9.07
CA SER A 180 -7.76 -16.15 10.44
C SER A 180 -7.76 -14.63 10.67
N SER A 181 -7.85 -14.20 11.94
CA SER A 181 -7.81 -12.77 12.28
C SER A 181 -6.41 -12.18 12.05
N LEU A 182 -6.36 -10.88 11.76
CA LEU A 182 -5.08 -10.16 11.72
C LEU A 182 -4.40 -10.27 13.10
N GLY A 183 -3.15 -10.72 13.11
CA GLY A 183 -2.40 -11.00 14.31
C GLY A 183 -1.47 -9.85 14.71
N ARG A 184 -0.77 -10.04 15.84
CA ARG A 184 0.42 -9.26 16.17
C ARG A 184 1.61 -9.90 15.43
N PRO A 185 2.45 -9.12 14.73
CA PRO A 185 3.67 -9.66 14.12
C PRO A 185 4.53 -10.35 15.17
N SER A 186 5.05 -11.55 14.86
CA SER A 186 5.86 -12.34 15.80
C SER A 186 7.28 -11.79 15.97
N THR A 187 7.84 -11.24 14.90
CA THR A 187 9.23 -10.77 14.84
C THR A 187 9.44 -9.92 13.59
N LEU A 188 10.34 -8.96 13.71
CA LEU A 188 10.71 -8.05 12.63
C LEU A 188 11.74 -8.69 11.72
N PRO A 189 11.57 -8.63 10.39
CA PRO A 189 12.64 -9.03 9.50
C PRO A 189 13.69 -7.92 9.48
N LEU A 190 14.88 -8.24 10.00
CA LEU A 190 16.02 -7.32 10.06
C LEU A 190 16.95 -7.42 8.85
N GLU A 191 16.66 -8.34 7.92
CA GLU A 191 17.47 -8.60 6.74
C GLU A 191 16.61 -8.55 5.47
N ALA A 192 17.21 -8.03 4.39
CA ALA A 192 16.57 -7.96 3.10
C ALA A 192 16.27 -9.38 2.57
N PRO A 193 15.04 -9.66 2.10
CA PRO A 193 14.72 -10.96 1.55
C PRO A 193 15.50 -11.22 0.25
N SER A 194 15.89 -12.48 0.03
CA SER A 194 16.49 -12.87 -1.24
C SER A 194 15.49 -12.71 -2.39
N LYS A 195 16.01 -12.57 -3.61
CA LYS A 195 15.20 -12.51 -4.84
C LYS A 195 14.26 -13.72 -4.96
N GLU A 196 14.75 -14.90 -4.60
CA GLU A 196 14.01 -16.15 -4.65
C GLU A 196 12.85 -16.14 -3.63
N ALA A 197 13.09 -15.66 -2.41
CA ALA A 197 12.07 -15.52 -1.39
C ALA A 197 10.98 -14.50 -1.79
N ILE A 198 11.37 -13.39 -2.43
CA ILE A 198 10.41 -12.42 -2.99
C ILE A 198 9.56 -13.10 -4.08
N LYS A 199 10.18 -13.82 -5.01
CA LYS A 199 9.48 -14.51 -6.10
C LYS A 199 8.48 -15.55 -5.59
N GLU A 200 8.86 -16.32 -4.58
CA GLU A 200 7.99 -17.32 -3.94
C GLU A 200 6.76 -16.64 -3.32
N ARG A 201 6.95 -15.64 -2.46
CA ARG A 201 5.84 -14.89 -1.82
C ARG A 201 4.89 -14.27 -2.84
N VAL A 202 5.43 -13.71 -3.92
CA VAL A 202 4.65 -13.10 -5.02
C VAL A 202 3.91 -14.17 -5.82
N GLN A 203 4.52 -15.34 -6.03
CA GLN A 203 3.87 -16.46 -6.69
C GLN A 203 2.68 -16.99 -5.87
N ASP A 204 2.83 -17.09 -4.56
CA ASP A 204 1.77 -17.52 -3.65
C ASP A 204 0.58 -16.54 -3.68
N ALA A 205 0.86 -15.23 -3.61
CA ALA A 205 -0.17 -14.21 -3.75
C ALA A 205 -0.89 -14.28 -5.10
N ARG A 206 -0.16 -14.54 -6.20
CA ARG A 206 -0.78 -14.71 -7.52
C ARG A 206 -1.69 -15.93 -7.59
N HIS A 207 -1.25 -17.07 -7.07
CA HIS A 207 -2.09 -18.27 -7.02
C HIS A 207 -3.35 -18.04 -6.20
N TRP A 208 -3.22 -17.41 -5.03
CA TRP A 208 -4.36 -17.06 -4.19
C TRP A 208 -5.36 -16.12 -4.91
N LEU A 209 -4.87 -15.06 -5.55
CA LEU A 209 -5.72 -14.16 -6.35
C LEU A 209 -6.38 -14.88 -7.54
N GLN A 210 -5.68 -15.84 -8.15
CA GLN A 210 -6.21 -16.66 -9.24
C GLN A 210 -7.36 -17.55 -8.75
N GLU A 211 -7.24 -18.15 -7.56
CA GLU A 211 -8.30 -18.93 -6.94
C GLU A 211 -9.52 -18.06 -6.61
N LEU A 212 -9.32 -16.86 -6.05
CA LEU A 212 -10.40 -15.89 -5.82
C LEU A 212 -11.09 -15.51 -7.14
N ALA A 213 -10.32 -15.25 -8.20
CA ALA A 213 -10.87 -14.95 -9.51
C ALA A 213 -11.69 -16.14 -10.07
N ALA A 214 -11.21 -17.37 -9.95
CA ALA A 214 -11.95 -18.54 -10.39
C ALA A 214 -13.28 -18.72 -9.62
N GLN A 215 -13.27 -18.50 -8.31
CA GLN A 215 -14.48 -18.53 -7.47
C GLN A 215 -15.47 -17.43 -7.86
N ALA A 216 -14.98 -16.20 -8.05
CA ALA A 216 -15.80 -15.07 -8.48
C ALA A 216 -16.45 -15.34 -9.85
N LEU A 217 -15.68 -15.86 -10.81
CA LEU A 217 -16.18 -16.18 -12.14
C LEU A 217 -17.28 -17.24 -12.09
N LYS A 218 -17.06 -18.31 -11.33
CA LYS A 218 -18.04 -19.38 -11.15
C LYS A 218 -19.36 -18.83 -10.57
N LYS A 219 -19.31 -18.12 -9.45
CA LYS A 219 -20.48 -17.48 -8.83
C LYS A 219 -21.20 -16.53 -9.78
N HIS A 220 -20.44 -15.76 -10.57
CA HIS A 220 -20.98 -14.79 -11.51
C HIS A 220 -21.73 -15.45 -12.68
N GLN A 221 -21.18 -16.53 -13.23
CA GLN A 221 -21.80 -17.30 -14.29
C GLN A 221 -23.05 -18.06 -13.82
N GLU A 222 -22.99 -18.67 -12.63
CA GLU A 222 -24.12 -19.37 -12.01
C GLU A 222 -25.31 -18.42 -11.77
N ALA A 223 -25.02 -17.18 -11.36
CA ALA A 223 -26.04 -16.15 -11.15
C ALA A 223 -26.48 -15.42 -12.43
N GLN A 224 -25.89 -15.74 -13.60
CA GLN A 224 -26.17 -15.10 -14.89
C GLN A 224 -26.13 -13.56 -14.84
N ARG A 225 -25.20 -13.00 -14.05
CA ARG A 225 -25.09 -11.55 -13.88
C ARG A 225 -24.56 -10.89 -15.16
N PRO A 226 -25.01 -9.67 -15.49
CA PRO A 226 -24.46 -8.92 -16.61
C PRO A 226 -23.10 -8.28 -16.27
N GLY A 227 -22.29 -8.02 -17.29
CA GLY A 227 -20.99 -7.37 -17.16
C GLY A 227 -19.88 -8.33 -16.67
N PRO A 228 -18.67 -7.82 -16.40
CA PRO A 228 -17.58 -8.64 -15.88
C PRO A 228 -17.66 -8.80 -14.35
N ALA A 229 -17.24 -9.96 -13.85
CA ALA A 229 -16.93 -10.13 -12.43
C ALA A 229 -15.64 -9.37 -12.08
N ARG A 230 -15.56 -8.82 -10.86
CA ARG A 230 -14.41 -8.05 -10.41
C ARG A 230 -13.86 -8.53 -9.07
N ILE A 231 -12.53 -8.47 -8.95
CA ILE A 231 -11.84 -8.46 -7.66
C ILE A 231 -11.07 -7.13 -7.55
N VAL A 232 -11.16 -6.46 -6.42
CA VAL A 232 -10.42 -5.22 -6.16
C VAL A 232 -9.22 -5.57 -5.28
N VAL A 233 -8.02 -5.15 -5.68
CA VAL A 233 -6.78 -5.45 -4.96
C VAL A 233 -6.07 -4.14 -4.66
N ILE A 234 -5.96 -3.81 -3.37
CA ILE A 234 -5.19 -2.65 -2.92
C ILE A 234 -3.75 -3.06 -2.65
N THR A 235 -2.81 -2.47 -3.37
CA THR A 235 -1.39 -2.86 -3.37
C THR A 235 -0.46 -1.64 -3.29
N HIS A 236 0.84 -1.89 -3.42
CA HIS A 236 1.92 -0.91 -3.33
C HIS A 236 2.65 -0.78 -4.65
N GLY A 237 3.30 0.36 -4.84
CA GLY A 237 4.03 0.64 -6.08
C GLY A 237 5.14 -0.37 -6.35
N GLY A 238 6.02 -0.62 -5.37
CA GLY A 238 7.16 -1.52 -5.57
C GLY A 238 6.72 -2.97 -5.74
N HIS A 239 5.79 -3.40 -4.89
CA HIS A 239 5.23 -4.74 -4.96
C HIS A 239 4.55 -5.08 -6.30
N GLN A 240 3.73 -4.17 -6.84
CA GLN A 240 2.92 -4.43 -8.03
C GLN A 240 3.77 -4.83 -9.25
N GLN A 241 5.02 -4.37 -9.33
CA GLN A 241 5.92 -4.75 -10.41
C GLN A 241 6.29 -6.23 -10.39
N PHE A 242 6.44 -6.82 -9.20
CA PHE A 242 6.69 -8.25 -9.08
C PHE A 242 5.40 -9.03 -9.36
N LEU A 243 4.26 -8.55 -8.84
CA LEU A 243 2.96 -9.19 -9.02
C LEU A 243 2.54 -9.28 -10.49
N THR A 244 2.80 -8.23 -11.26
CA THR A 244 2.39 -8.13 -12.68
C THR A 244 3.51 -8.49 -13.66
N GLU A 245 4.74 -8.64 -13.17
CA GLU A 245 5.97 -8.78 -13.97
C GLU A 245 6.26 -7.59 -14.88
N ASN A 246 5.51 -6.48 -14.74
CA ASN A 246 5.72 -5.26 -15.49
C ASN A 246 6.60 -4.28 -14.68
N ARG A 247 7.74 -3.87 -15.24
CA ARG A 247 8.72 -2.97 -14.60
C ARG A 247 8.44 -1.50 -14.94
N TYR A 248 7.27 -1.00 -14.57
CA TYR A 248 6.94 0.42 -14.72
C TYR A 248 7.58 1.25 -13.61
N CYS A 249 8.87 1.56 -13.73
CA CYS A 249 9.65 2.37 -12.77
C CYS A 249 9.64 3.86 -13.11
N ASN A 250 9.87 4.71 -12.11
CA ASN A 250 10.17 6.12 -12.32
C ASN A 250 11.66 6.34 -12.54
N TYR A 251 12.00 7.28 -13.41
CA TYR A 251 13.36 7.71 -13.65
C TYR A 251 13.45 9.23 -13.75
N THR A 252 14.56 9.80 -13.28
CA THR A 252 14.86 11.23 -13.36
C THR A 252 16.14 11.47 -14.16
N VAL A 253 16.23 12.64 -14.80
CA VAL A 253 17.47 13.10 -15.43
C VAL A 253 18.40 13.59 -14.33
N SER A 254 19.63 13.06 -14.24
CA SER A 254 20.62 13.55 -13.29
C SER A 254 21.45 14.68 -13.92
N PRO A 255 21.53 15.88 -13.31
CA PRO A 255 22.40 16.94 -13.82
C PRO A 255 23.86 16.47 -13.92
N GLY A 256 24.46 16.60 -15.10
CA GLY A 256 25.87 16.25 -15.33
C GLY A 256 26.17 14.78 -15.63
N HIS A 257 25.15 13.92 -15.81
CA HIS A 257 25.33 12.55 -16.33
C HIS A 257 24.53 12.36 -17.61
N SER A 258 25.13 11.73 -18.63
CA SER A 258 24.41 11.27 -19.82
C SER A 258 23.64 9.99 -19.50
N GLY A 259 22.57 10.10 -18.72
CA GLY A 259 21.82 8.95 -18.27
C GLY A 259 20.67 9.31 -17.36
N LEU A 260 19.79 8.34 -17.18
CA LEU A 260 18.55 8.49 -16.44
C LEU A 260 18.70 7.65 -15.18
N LYS A 261 18.55 8.28 -14.02
CA LYS A 261 18.69 7.64 -12.72
C LYS A 261 17.35 7.07 -12.31
N TRP A 262 17.35 5.85 -11.79
CA TRP A 262 16.15 5.29 -11.16
C TRP A 262 15.70 6.21 -10.02
N ALA A 263 14.41 6.53 -9.99
CA ALA A 263 13.82 7.51 -9.08
C ALA A 263 12.63 6.97 -8.29
N GLY A 264 12.29 5.70 -8.45
CA GLY A 264 11.26 5.05 -7.66
C GLY A 264 10.77 3.73 -8.24
N SER A 265 10.30 2.88 -7.34
CA SER A 265 9.86 1.51 -7.60
C SER A 265 8.50 1.42 -8.29
N SER A 266 7.87 2.55 -8.61
CA SER A 266 6.66 2.58 -9.44
C SER A 266 6.44 3.93 -10.09
N ALA A 267 6.00 3.90 -11.35
CA ALA A 267 5.47 5.06 -12.08
C ALA A 267 4.00 5.37 -11.75
N GLN A 268 3.32 4.49 -11.01
CA GLN A 268 1.95 4.71 -10.57
C GLN A 268 1.92 5.69 -9.41
N ARG A 269 0.94 6.58 -9.42
CA ARG A 269 0.65 7.51 -8.32
C ARG A 269 -0.32 6.87 -7.33
N ASN A 270 -0.49 7.49 -6.17
CA ASN A 270 -1.50 7.06 -5.20
C ASN A 270 -2.89 7.04 -5.86
N LEU A 271 -3.66 5.99 -5.58
CA LEU A 271 -4.96 5.69 -6.17
C LEU A 271 -4.99 5.46 -7.69
N ASP A 272 -3.85 5.36 -8.39
CA ASP A 272 -3.88 4.91 -9.78
C ASP A 272 -4.45 3.48 -9.85
N VAL A 273 -5.31 3.26 -10.85
CA VAL A 273 -6.08 2.05 -11.11
C VAL A 273 -5.62 1.44 -12.43
N ASN A 274 -5.26 0.17 -12.39
CA ASN A 274 -4.94 -0.64 -13.57
C ASN A 274 -5.82 -1.89 -13.58
N LEU A 275 -6.26 -2.29 -14.77
CA LEU A 275 -7.07 -3.50 -14.92
C LEU A 275 -6.25 -4.64 -15.50
N TYR A 276 -6.40 -5.83 -14.92
CA TYR A 276 -5.75 -7.04 -15.37
C TYR A 276 -6.74 -8.19 -15.51
N ARG A 277 -6.31 -9.23 -16.21
CA ARG A 277 -6.93 -10.56 -16.16
C ARG A 277 -5.87 -11.63 -15.96
N PHE A 278 -6.27 -12.78 -15.46
CA PHE A 278 -5.41 -13.96 -15.48
C PHE A 278 -5.37 -14.58 -16.89
N ASP A 279 -4.15 -14.79 -17.39
CA ASP A 279 -3.85 -15.73 -18.46
C ASP A 279 -2.96 -16.82 -17.87
N LYS A 280 -3.55 -18.01 -17.65
CA LYS A 280 -2.97 -19.04 -16.78
C LYS A 280 -2.64 -18.43 -15.41
N HIS A 281 -1.38 -18.41 -15.01
CA HIS A 281 -0.89 -17.90 -13.73
C HIS A 281 -0.38 -16.44 -13.78
N ARG A 282 -0.44 -15.79 -14.95
CA ARG A 282 0.11 -14.44 -15.16
C ARG A 282 -1.01 -13.40 -15.19
N LEU A 283 -0.75 -12.23 -14.61
CA LEU A 283 -1.61 -11.07 -14.74
C LEU A 283 -1.23 -10.30 -16.02
N VAL A 284 -2.17 -10.18 -16.94
CA VAL A 284 -1.99 -9.44 -18.20
C VAL A 284 -2.84 -8.18 -18.14
N GLU A 285 -2.23 -7.01 -18.35
CA GLU A 285 -2.94 -5.72 -18.34
C GLU A 285 -3.99 -5.72 -19.46
N LEU A 286 -5.20 -5.26 -19.15
CA LEU A 286 -6.26 -5.11 -20.13
C LEU A 286 -6.03 -3.84 -20.96
N PRO A 287 -6.41 -3.86 -22.25
CA PRO A 287 -6.34 -2.66 -23.07
C PRO A 287 -7.24 -1.56 -22.49
N TYR A 288 -6.85 -0.32 -22.72
CA TYR A 288 -7.61 0.84 -22.26
C TYR A 288 -9.07 0.81 -22.74
N ASP A 289 -9.99 0.95 -21.79
CA ASP A 289 -11.43 0.91 -22.00
C ASP A 289 -12.09 2.26 -21.61
N LEU A 290 -12.90 2.82 -22.51
CA LEU A 290 -13.54 4.12 -22.32
C LEU A 290 -14.65 4.08 -21.27
N GLU A 291 -15.37 2.97 -21.14
CA GLU A 291 -16.43 2.81 -20.13
C GLU A 291 -15.81 2.73 -18.74
N ILE A 292 -14.73 1.97 -18.59
CA ILE A 292 -13.92 1.92 -17.36
C ILE A 292 -13.33 3.29 -17.02
N SER A 293 -12.85 4.03 -18.02
CA SER A 293 -12.34 5.38 -17.79
C SER A 293 -13.39 6.35 -17.26
N ARG A 294 -14.68 6.15 -17.55
CA ARG A 294 -15.75 6.96 -16.95
C ARG A 294 -15.93 6.61 -15.48
N LEU A 295 -15.88 5.32 -15.15
CA LEU A 295 -16.07 4.81 -13.79
C LEU A 295 -14.97 5.26 -12.82
N PHE A 296 -13.71 5.19 -13.26
CA PHE A 296 -12.54 5.50 -12.41
C PHE A 296 -11.96 6.89 -12.70
N GLY A 297 -12.42 7.58 -13.74
CA GLY A 297 -12.00 8.93 -14.10
C GLY A 297 -10.49 9.06 -14.29
N LYS A 298 -9.91 10.11 -13.68
CA LYS A 298 -8.48 10.43 -13.74
C LYS A 298 -7.56 9.35 -13.14
N HIS A 299 -8.12 8.42 -12.36
CA HIS A 299 -7.39 7.38 -11.68
C HIS A 299 -7.14 6.17 -12.58
N TYR A 300 -7.92 5.97 -13.66
CA TYR A 300 -7.69 4.87 -14.57
C TYR A 300 -6.47 5.11 -15.46
N ARG A 301 -5.52 4.18 -15.39
CA ARG A 301 -4.28 4.17 -16.16
C ARG A 301 -4.20 2.90 -16.99
N CYS A 302 -3.55 3.00 -18.13
CA CYS A 302 -3.18 1.85 -18.97
C CYS A 302 -1.71 2.04 -19.31
N MET A 303 -0.84 1.40 -18.54
CA MET A 303 0.59 1.68 -18.57
C MET A 303 1.18 1.30 -19.92
N GLU A 304 0.62 0.28 -20.60
CA GLU A 304 0.98 -0.07 -21.98
C GLU A 304 0.93 1.13 -22.95
N ARG A 305 -0.03 2.06 -22.78
CA ARG A 305 -0.21 3.23 -23.67
C ARG A 305 0.64 4.44 -23.29
N GLU A 306 1.22 4.45 -22.10
CA GLU A 306 1.95 5.60 -21.58
C GLU A 306 3.40 5.57 -22.05
N ARG A 307 3.67 6.33 -23.12
CA ARG A 307 4.95 6.40 -23.87
C ARG A 307 6.21 6.65 -23.02
N MET A 308 6.08 7.12 -21.78
CA MET A 308 7.21 7.34 -20.86
C MET A 308 7.78 6.06 -20.23
N THR A 309 7.19 4.89 -20.50
CA THR A 309 7.64 3.59 -19.94
C THR A 309 8.45 2.73 -20.92
N ARG A 310 8.61 3.15 -22.18
CA ARG A 310 9.04 2.26 -23.29
C ARG A 310 10.44 2.51 -23.88
N GLU A 311 11.15 3.56 -23.48
CA GLU A 311 12.53 3.82 -23.94
C GLU A 311 13.52 3.92 -22.78
N TRP A 312 13.58 2.91 -21.90
CA TRP A 312 14.41 2.91 -20.68
C TRP A 312 14.97 1.49 -20.37
N PRO A 313 15.96 1.31 -19.46
CA PRO A 313 16.89 0.18 -19.38
C PRO A 313 16.26 -1.20 -19.53
N LYS A 314 17.04 -2.15 -20.09
CA LYS A 314 16.64 -3.57 -20.18
C LYS A 314 16.15 -4.07 -18.82
N ASN A 315 15.11 -4.89 -18.81
CA ASN A 315 14.45 -5.43 -17.60
C ASN A 315 15.43 -5.91 -16.52
N GLU A 316 16.56 -6.52 -16.89
CA GLU A 316 17.59 -7.01 -15.95
C GLU A 316 18.24 -5.89 -15.13
N VAL A 317 18.51 -4.73 -15.75
CA VAL A 317 19.08 -3.56 -15.07
C VAL A 317 18.06 -2.98 -14.08
N GLN A 318 16.80 -2.89 -14.50
CA GLN A 318 15.73 -2.37 -13.65
C GLN A 318 15.47 -3.28 -12.45
N GLU A 319 15.56 -4.60 -12.65
CA GLU A 319 15.43 -5.57 -11.56
C GLU A 319 16.61 -5.46 -10.58
N ALA A 320 17.84 -5.29 -11.09
CA ALA A 320 19.01 -5.08 -10.23
C ALA A 320 18.89 -3.79 -9.40
N ASP A 321 18.51 -2.66 -10.02
CA ASP A 321 18.29 -1.38 -9.33
C ASP A 321 17.19 -1.49 -8.26
N HIS A 322 16.10 -2.21 -8.55
CA HIS A 322 15.01 -2.42 -7.58
C HIS A 322 15.47 -3.30 -6.40
N MET A 323 16.21 -4.37 -6.68
CA MET A 323 16.77 -5.22 -5.61
C MET A 323 17.78 -4.46 -4.74
N GLU A 324 18.58 -3.58 -5.34
CA GLU A 324 19.50 -2.70 -4.62
C GLU A 324 18.74 -1.71 -3.73
N PHE A 325 17.68 -1.09 -4.24
CA PHE A 325 16.81 -0.21 -3.46
C PHE A 325 16.19 -0.93 -2.24
N ILE A 326 15.68 -2.14 -2.45
CA ILE A 326 15.17 -2.98 -1.34
C ILE A 326 16.29 -3.19 -0.32
N ARG A 327 17.46 -3.64 -0.75
CA ARG A 327 18.62 -3.88 0.13
C ARG A 327 19.00 -2.64 0.95
N SER A 328 19.11 -1.47 0.29
CA SER A 328 19.45 -0.20 0.96
C SER A 328 18.45 0.20 2.03
N SER A 329 17.14 -0.02 1.82
CA SER A 329 16.12 0.31 2.84
C SER A 329 16.27 -0.52 4.14
N PHE A 330 16.76 -1.76 4.06
CA PHE A 330 17.11 -2.55 5.25
C PHE A 330 18.38 -2.04 5.93
N GLU A 331 19.39 -1.63 5.15
CA GLU A 331 20.63 -1.05 5.70
C GLU A 331 20.36 0.27 6.43
N GLU A 332 19.51 1.12 5.87
CA GLU A 332 19.07 2.37 6.51
C GLU A 332 18.37 2.09 7.84
N THR A 333 17.47 1.10 7.87
CA THR A 333 16.76 0.70 9.10
C THR A 333 17.71 0.09 10.13
N ALA A 334 18.73 -0.65 9.70
CA ALA A 334 19.73 -1.22 10.59
C ALA A 334 20.68 -0.18 11.23
N GLN A 335 20.79 1.01 10.64
CA GLN A 335 21.60 2.12 11.19
C GLN A 335 20.90 2.92 12.29
N LEU A 336 19.58 2.72 12.45
CA LEU A 336 18.81 3.41 13.46
C LEU A 336 19.08 2.91 14.88
N ASP A 337 18.77 3.76 15.85
CA ASP A 337 18.71 3.34 17.25
C ASP A 337 17.69 2.21 17.40
N LYS A 338 18.16 1.07 17.90
CA LYS A 338 17.35 -0.13 18.11
C LYS A 338 16.11 0.15 18.96
N GLU A 339 16.22 1.01 19.97
CA GLU A 339 15.09 1.34 20.85
C GLU A 339 13.99 2.10 20.09
N VAL A 340 14.37 2.98 19.14
CA VAL A 340 13.43 3.69 18.27
C VAL A 340 12.71 2.70 17.37
N VAL A 341 13.47 1.82 16.72
CA VAL A 341 12.94 0.81 15.80
C VAL A 341 11.97 -0.12 16.54
N ASP A 342 12.39 -0.70 17.67
CA ASP A 342 11.55 -1.58 18.49
C ASP A 342 10.28 -0.86 18.97
N SER A 343 10.36 0.43 19.30
CA SER A 343 9.21 1.24 19.72
C SER A 343 8.20 1.48 18.60
N VAL A 344 8.66 1.83 17.39
CA VAL A 344 7.79 2.05 16.23
C VAL A 344 7.09 0.76 15.83
N PHE A 345 7.81 -0.35 15.85
CA PHE A 345 7.25 -1.66 15.49
C PHE A 345 6.27 -2.24 16.51
N SER A 346 6.50 -1.95 17.80
CA SER A 346 5.60 -2.36 18.88
C SER A 346 4.51 -1.32 19.17
N TRP A 347 4.35 -0.33 18.30
CA TRP A 347 3.42 0.76 18.50
C TRP A 347 1.97 0.29 18.57
N VAL A 348 1.39 0.37 19.77
CA VAL A 348 -0.03 0.09 20.04
C VAL A 348 -0.76 1.32 20.61
N GLY A 349 -0.08 2.47 20.65
CA GLY A 349 -0.64 3.76 21.02
C GLY A 349 0.28 4.63 21.87
N VAL A 350 0.11 5.95 21.80
CA VAL A 350 0.91 6.95 22.55
C VAL A 350 0.93 6.66 24.06
N ASP A 351 -0.21 6.30 24.65
CA ASP A 351 -0.32 6.04 26.08
C ASP A 351 0.45 4.79 26.51
N HIS A 352 0.45 3.75 25.67
CA HIS A 352 1.19 2.53 25.94
C HIS A 352 2.69 2.78 25.83
N PHE A 353 3.11 3.48 24.77
CA PHE A 353 4.50 3.87 24.54
C PHE A 353 5.08 4.69 25.71
N LEU A 354 4.34 5.70 26.18
CA LEU A 354 4.79 6.51 27.32
C LEU A 354 4.89 5.70 28.62
N LYS A 355 3.98 4.74 28.85
CA LYS A 355 4.02 3.85 30.01
C LYS A 355 5.20 2.87 29.95
N SER A 356 5.49 2.28 28.78
CA SER A 356 6.60 1.33 28.64
C SER A 356 7.94 2.00 28.94
N ILE A 357 8.12 3.25 28.51
CA ILE A 357 9.33 4.04 28.78
C ILE A 357 9.43 4.46 30.25
N ALA A 358 8.32 4.85 30.88
CA ALA A 358 8.35 5.19 32.30
C ALA A 358 8.70 3.97 33.17
N GLY A 359 8.27 2.77 32.75
CA GLY A 359 8.59 1.51 33.43
C GLY A 359 10.05 1.06 33.28
N THR A 360 10.75 1.46 32.22
CA THR A 360 12.18 1.16 32.02
C THR A 360 13.12 2.14 32.73
N GLN A 361 12.62 3.28 33.21
CA GLN A 361 13.39 4.30 33.94
C GLN A 361 13.38 4.13 35.47
N ASN A 362 12.69 3.13 36.01
CA ASN A 362 12.79 2.75 37.44
C ASN A 362 13.64 1.48 37.58
N PRO A 363 14.93 1.59 37.92
CA PRO A 363 15.76 0.44 38.27
C PRO A 363 15.37 -0.25 39.58
#